data_AF-A0A1H7U0P8-F1
#
_entry.id   AF-A0A1H7U0P8-F1
#
_cell.length_a   1.000
_cell.length_b   1.000
_cell.length_c   1.000
_cell.angle_alpha   90.00
_cell.angle_beta   90.00
_cell.angle_gamma   90.00
#
_symmetry.space_group_name_H-M   'P 1'
#
loop_
_entity.id
_entity.type
_entity.pdbx_description
1 polymer ?
#
loop_
_entity_poly.entity_id
_entity_poly.type
_entity_poly.pdbx_seq_one_letter_code
_entity_poly.pdbx_strand_id
1 'polypeptide(L)'
;MNLLKTAMLALLLALACPAHALVVLAYHDIRDDVAAKGDPDAYAVSAANFTAQLDWLRGNGYTPVSVQQVLDARAGKAKLPERAVLLTFDDGLRSVYTRVFPLLRAYGYPALVAPVTGWVGLPQGQEINYGPHEVSHDGFVTWEELKEMQDSGLVEIGSHSDNLHRGLPGNPQGNQTPAAVTRVYANGQYETEGAYLGRVRADLQASRDAIATHLGKAPRVMVWPYAAYNSETNGIASQLGMTLSFDLEGRSDNADLALQGQQQLDGRPLGSLGRLLLFNNPDVTDLARELRRDLSLDGMRAMQIDLDYVYDPDPAQTERNLDMLVQRVRDIGPSHVFLQAFADPDGDGAADAVYFPNRHMPMRADLFNRVAWQLRTRAGVKVFAWLPVLGWKPPAGVVPDDARIVGRDPKDVPRLDPRRPQVQQLVQDEYEDLAANAHFDGLLFHDDAYLRDDELPDLGHGDPALRTKLLIDFTHRLTHAAQRWAPRLVTVRNLFAEPVLRPESEAWFAQRLDAFLEAYDYTALMAMPQMENARDPKAWMAQLVESVKAHPSGLQKTLFELQTVDWRNGKPIAGKALQAQVRALTADGVRHIGYYPDDFLGNQPKLEDARAAMSARQFPYLEP
;
A
#
# COMPACT_ATOMS: atom_id res chain seq x y z
N MET A 1 -1.86 -42.06 38.99
CA MET A 1 -2.89 -41.00 38.86
C MET A 1 -2.38 -39.70 39.48
N ASN A 2 -1.31 -39.09 38.92
CA ASN A 2 -0.81 -37.75 39.31
C ASN A 2 0.34 -37.24 38.40
N LEU A 3 0.32 -37.59 37.11
CA LEU A 3 1.33 -37.10 36.13
C LEU A 3 0.70 -36.57 34.82
N LEU A 4 -0.62 -36.75 34.62
CA LEU A 4 -1.33 -36.27 33.42
C LEU A 4 -2.10 -34.94 33.63
N LYS A 5 -2.20 -34.43 34.86
CA LYS A 5 -2.95 -33.18 35.15
C LYS A 5 -2.10 -31.91 35.12
N THR A 6 -0.78 -32.03 35.08
CA THR A 6 0.14 -30.89 35.02
C THR A 6 0.55 -30.51 33.58
N ALA A 7 0.32 -31.38 32.60
CA ALA A 7 0.62 -31.10 31.19
C ALA A 7 -0.51 -30.38 30.43
N MET A 8 -1.76 -30.45 30.93
CA MET A 8 -2.92 -29.87 30.25
C MET A 8 -3.25 -28.43 30.69
N LEU A 9 -2.64 -27.94 31.78
CA LEU A 9 -2.77 -26.54 32.23
C LEU A 9 -1.66 -25.63 31.67
N ALA A 10 -0.62 -26.19 31.06
CA ALA A 10 0.45 -25.45 30.39
C ALA A 10 0.18 -25.21 28.90
N LEU A 11 -0.80 -25.89 28.30
CA LEU A 11 -1.15 -25.75 26.88
C LEU A 11 -2.33 -24.78 26.63
N LEU A 12 -2.94 -24.25 27.69
CA LEU A 12 -3.99 -23.21 27.64
C LEU A 12 -3.46 -21.79 27.94
N LEU A 13 -2.13 -21.62 28.00
CA LEU A 13 -1.45 -20.34 28.23
C LEU A 13 -0.51 -19.92 27.10
N ALA A 14 -0.64 -20.54 25.91
CA ALA A 14 0.15 -20.20 24.72
C ALA A 14 -0.64 -19.46 23.62
N LEU A 15 -1.81 -18.90 23.94
CA LEU A 15 -2.28 -17.69 23.26
C LEU A 15 -1.65 -16.48 23.96
N ALA A 16 -0.32 -16.46 24.01
CA ALA A 16 0.40 -15.28 24.42
C ALA A 16 0.17 -14.24 23.32
N CYS A 17 -0.72 -13.29 23.56
CA CYS A 17 -0.64 -11.99 22.91
C CYS A 17 0.85 -11.56 23.05
N PRO A 18 1.56 -11.23 21.96
CA PRO A 18 2.95 -10.80 22.10
C PRO A 18 2.98 -9.61 23.06
N ALA A 19 3.74 -9.74 24.14
CA ALA A 19 3.62 -8.91 25.35
C ALA A 19 4.11 -7.45 25.22
N HIS A 20 4.24 -6.88 24.02
CA HIS A 20 4.85 -5.54 23.82
C HIS A 20 4.36 -4.80 22.54
N ALA A 21 3.06 -4.81 22.24
CA ALA A 21 2.55 -4.07 21.07
C ALA A 21 2.34 -2.58 21.39
N LEU A 22 3.05 -1.69 20.68
CA LEU A 22 2.78 -0.25 20.69
C LEU A 22 1.64 0.07 19.71
N VAL A 23 0.57 0.68 20.19
CA VAL A 23 -0.45 1.31 19.34
C VAL A 23 -0.11 2.78 19.21
N VAL A 24 -0.19 3.35 18.00
CA VAL A 24 -0.03 4.79 17.80
C VAL A 24 -1.34 5.35 17.25
N LEU A 25 -1.90 6.36 17.90
CA LEU A 25 -3.19 6.95 17.56
C LEU A 25 -2.97 8.36 16.98
N ALA A 26 -3.41 8.60 15.75
CA ALA A 26 -3.25 9.87 15.05
C ALA A 26 -4.55 10.68 15.04
N TYR A 27 -4.55 11.77 15.81
CA TYR A 27 -5.61 12.77 15.89
C TYR A 27 -5.22 14.04 15.14
N HIS A 28 -6.21 14.78 14.66
CA HIS A 28 -6.02 16.08 14.01
C HIS A 28 -6.79 17.14 14.82
N ASP A 29 -8.05 17.40 14.46
CA ASP A 29 -8.86 18.41 15.13
C ASP A 29 -9.77 17.82 16.22
N ILE A 30 -9.91 18.55 17.33
CA ILE A 30 -10.82 18.23 18.43
C ILE A 30 -11.77 19.39 18.70
N ARG A 31 -13.05 19.24 18.33
CA ARG A 31 -14.08 20.29 18.46
C ARG A 31 -15.31 19.83 19.24
N ASP A 32 -16.15 20.76 19.68
CA ASP A 32 -17.43 20.41 20.33
C ASP A 32 -18.55 20.15 19.33
N ASP A 33 -18.47 20.76 18.15
CA ASP A 33 -19.54 20.84 17.16
C ASP A 33 -19.38 19.82 16.02
N VAL A 34 -18.68 18.72 16.28
CA VAL A 34 -18.49 17.65 15.29
C VAL A 34 -19.74 16.79 15.18
N ALA A 35 -20.25 16.62 13.95
CA ALA A 35 -21.39 15.75 13.69
C ALA A 35 -21.10 14.29 14.09
N ALA A 36 -22.14 13.56 14.53
CA ALA A 36 -21.98 12.17 14.93
C ALA A 36 -21.49 11.26 13.78
N LYS A 37 -21.94 11.54 12.55
CA LYS A 37 -21.47 10.93 11.30
C LYS A 37 -21.60 11.95 10.15
N GLY A 38 -20.69 11.87 9.18
CA GLY A 38 -20.73 12.72 7.98
C GLY A 38 -20.39 14.19 8.23
N ASP A 39 -19.54 14.47 9.23
CA ASP A 39 -18.96 15.82 9.38
C ASP A 39 -18.19 16.19 8.10
N PRO A 40 -18.29 17.43 7.60
CA PRO A 40 -17.50 17.87 6.45
C PRO A 40 -15.99 17.71 6.69
N ASP A 41 -15.54 17.87 7.94
CA ASP A 41 -14.18 17.56 8.35
C ASP A 41 -14.12 16.13 8.91
N ALA A 42 -13.78 15.21 8.02
CA ALA A 42 -13.66 13.81 8.37
C ALA A 42 -12.50 13.50 9.34
N TYR A 43 -11.57 14.44 9.59
CA TYR A 43 -10.46 14.26 10.53
C TYR A 43 -10.76 14.85 11.92
N ALA A 44 -11.91 15.52 12.08
CA ALA A 44 -12.35 16.02 13.37
C ALA A 44 -12.93 14.91 14.25
N VAL A 45 -12.59 14.96 15.54
CA VAL A 45 -13.19 14.13 16.59
C VAL A 45 -13.84 15.03 17.63
N SER A 46 -15.05 14.70 18.06
CA SER A 46 -15.71 15.48 19.11
C SER A 46 -14.93 15.41 20.43
N ALA A 47 -14.87 16.50 21.18
CA ALA A 47 -14.24 16.52 22.51
C ALA A 47 -14.86 15.48 23.45
N ALA A 48 -16.16 15.22 23.31
CA ALA A 48 -16.87 14.17 24.04
C ALA A 48 -16.36 12.77 23.68
N ASN A 49 -16.25 12.44 22.38
CA ASN A 49 -15.70 11.15 21.95
C ASN A 49 -14.23 11.00 22.32
N PHE A 50 -13.41 12.04 22.15
CA PHE A 50 -12.02 12.02 22.55
C PHE A 50 -11.87 11.72 24.05
N THR A 51 -12.63 12.40 24.91
CA THR A 51 -12.62 12.14 26.36
C THR A 51 -13.03 10.70 26.67
N ALA A 52 -14.11 10.22 26.04
CA ALA A 52 -14.57 8.84 26.21
C ALA A 52 -13.53 7.80 25.75
N GLN A 53 -12.78 8.09 24.69
CA GLN A 53 -11.68 7.25 24.21
C GLN A 53 -10.54 7.19 25.23
N LEU A 54 -10.13 8.33 25.83
CA LEU A 54 -9.12 8.35 26.89
C LEU A 54 -9.54 7.53 28.11
N ASP A 55 -10.79 7.71 28.57
CA ASP A 55 -11.37 6.94 29.66
C ASP A 55 -11.40 5.44 29.35
N TRP A 56 -11.78 5.08 28.12
CA TRP A 56 -11.82 3.69 27.68
C TRP A 56 -10.43 3.07 27.63
N LEU A 57 -9.43 3.77 27.08
CA LEU A 57 -8.04 3.31 27.05
C LEU A 57 -7.55 2.98 28.46
N ARG A 58 -7.78 3.90 29.41
CA ARG A 58 -7.47 3.70 30.83
C ARG A 58 -8.19 2.49 31.41
N GLY A 59 -9.51 2.40 31.22
CA GLY A 59 -10.35 1.33 31.73
C GLY A 59 -10.02 -0.05 31.15
N ASN A 60 -9.38 -0.09 29.97
CA ASN A 60 -8.96 -1.33 29.29
C ASN A 60 -7.45 -1.57 29.41
N GLY A 61 -6.76 -0.89 30.32
CA GLY A 61 -5.35 -1.16 30.63
C GLY A 61 -4.35 -0.69 29.59
N TYR A 62 -4.75 0.16 28.64
CA TYR A 62 -3.80 0.84 27.75
C TYR A 62 -3.06 1.92 28.54
N THR A 63 -1.75 1.99 28.31
CA THR A 63 -0.86 2.91 29.03
C THR A 63 -0.24 3.88 28.03
N PRO A 64 -0.60 5.17 28.08
CA PRO A 64 0.05 6.19 27.28
C PRO A 64 1.55 6.28 27.55
N VAL A 65 2.37 6.28 26.49
CA VAL A 65 3.84 6.33 26.56
C VAL A 65 4.39 7.53 25.79
N SER A 66 5.52 8.05 26.25
CA SER A 66 6.21 9.16 25.60
C SER A 66 7.10 8.69 24.45
N VAL A 67 7.46 9.63 23.57
CA VAL A 67 8.44 9.39 22.50
C VAL A 67 9.77 8.86 23.06
N GLN A 68 10.21 9.37 24.21
CA GLN A 68 11.45 8.91 24.85
C GLN A 68 11.35 7.44 25.28
N GLN A 69 10.22 7.01 25.84
CA GLN A 69 10.02 5.61 26.21
C GLN A 69 10.01 4.69 24.98
N VAL A 70 9.44 5.15 23.86
CA VAL A 70 9.50 4.42 22.58
C VAL A 70 10.93 4.31 22.08
N LEU A 71 11.71 5.40 22.10
CA LEU A 71 13.12 5.40 21.72
C LEU A 71 13.99 4.51 22.60
N ASP A 72 13.78 4.54 23.92
CA ASP A 72 14.52 3.71 24.88
C ASP A 72 14.20 2.23 24.74
N ALA A 73 12.92 1.89 24.52
CA ALA A 73 12.53 0.53 24.21
C ALA A 73 13.17 0.05 22.91
N ARG A 74 13.20 0.93 21.89
CA ARG A 74 13.84 0.65 20.61
C ARG A 74 15.34 0.41 20.73
N ALA A 75 16.01 1.16 21.58
CA ALA A 75 17.43 0.98 21.87
C ALA A 75 17.71 -0.19 22.82
N GLY A 76 16.72 -1.01 23.18
CA GLY A 76 16.86 -2.12 24.12
C GLY A 76 17.17 -1.69 25.56
N LYS A 77 17.02 -0.40 25.88
CA LYS A 77 17.31 0.18 27.21
C LYS A 77 16.17 -0.02 28.20
N ALA A 78 14.94 -0.16 27.71
CA ALA A 78 13.75 -0.35 28.50
C ALA A 78 12.76 -1.27 27.78
N LYS A 79 11.66 -1.62 28.45
CA LYS A 79 10.52 -2.30 27.80
C LYS A 79 9.30 -1.39 27.87
N LEU A 80 8.50 -1.40 26.81
CA LEU A 80 7.18 -0.79 26.83
C LEU A 80 6.22 -1.61 27.70
N PRO A 81 5.18 -0.98 28.30
CA PRO A 81 4.09 -1.72 28.93
C PRO A 81 3.33 -2.58 27.90
N GLU A 82 2.66 -3.64 28.35
CA GLU A 82 2.02 -4.66 27.50
C GLU A 82 0.97 -4.09 26.53
N ARG A 83 0.34 -2.96 26.88
CA ARG A 83 -0.63 -2.22 26.07
C ARG A 83 -0.21 -0.76 25.92
N ALA A 84 1.01 -0.53 25.46
CA ALA A 84 1.51 0.81 25.23
C ALA A 84 0.70 1.53 24.13
N VAL A 85 0.35 2.79 24.37
CA VAL A 85 -0.27 3.66 23.37
C VAL A 85 0.49 4.97 23.26
N LEU A 86 0.84 5.40 22.06
CA LEU A 86 1.37 6.74 21.81
C LEU A 86 0.26 7.59 21.19
N LEU A 87 -0.09 8.68 21.86
CA LEU A 87 -1.06 9.66 21.35
C LEU A 87 -0.31 10.69 20.51
N THR A 88 -0.71 10.87 19.24
CA THR A 88 -0.10 11.84 18.33
C THR A 88 -1.17 12.81 17.81
N PHE A 89 -0.84 14.10 17.76
CA PHE A 89 -1.68 15.16 17.25
C PHE A 89 -0.93 15.89 16.14
N ASP A 90 -1.50 15.88 14.94
CA ASP A 90 -0.87 16.40 13.74
C ASP A 90 -1.29 17.86 13.49
N ASP A 91 -0.69 18.48 12.47
CA ASP A 91 -1.01 19.80 11.90
C ASP A 91 -0.70 21.03 12.75
N GLY A 92 -0.90 20.95 14.06
CA GLY A 92 -0.78 22.09 14.96
C GLY A 92 -2.03 22.95 15.02
N LEU A 93 -3.22 22.36 14.82
CA LEU A 93 -4.49 23.04 15.08
C LEU A 93 -4.59 23.45 16.56
N ARG A 94 -5.10 24.65 16.83
CA ARG A 94 -5.14 25.24 18.17
C ARG A 94 -6.01 24.47 19.17
N SER A 95 -6.89 23.60 18.68
CA SER A 95 -7.65 22.65 19.50
C SER A 95 -6.74 21.73 20.33
N VAL A 96 -5.53 21.41 19.87
CA VAL A 96 -4.59 20.61 20.67
C VAL A 96 -4.17 21.34 21.95
N TYR A 97 -4.01 22.66 21.92
CA TYR A 97 -3.69 23.45 23.11
C TYR A 97 -4.93 23.71 23.98
N THR A 98 -6.06 24.08 23.36
CA THR A 98 -7.24 24.55 24.09
C THR A 98 -8.13 23.41 24.63
N ARG A 99 -8.13 22.24 23.99
CA ARG A 99 -9.01 21.11 24.33
C ARG A 99 -8.23 19.87 24.77
N VAL A 100 -7.17 19.51 24.07
CA VAL A 100 -6.42 18.29 24.34
C VAL A 100 -5.47 18.46 25.53
N PHE A 101 -4.64 19.49 25.53
CA PHE A 101 -3.60 19.68 26.54
C PHE A 101 -4.13 19.75 28.00
N PRO A 102 -5.27 20.40 28.30
CA PRO A 102 -5.87 20.34 29.64
C PRO A 102 -6.21 18.92 30.08
N LEU A 103 -6.70 18.07 29.16
CA LEU A 103 -6.97 16.66 29.43
C LEU A 103 -5.65 15.89 29.62
N LEU A 104 -4.65 16.09 28.77
CA LEU A 104 -3.34 15.45 28.96
C LEU A 104 -2.75 15.76 30.35
N ARG A 105 -2.87 17.01 30.83
CA ARG A 105 -2.47 17.39 32.20
C ARG A 105 -3.29 16.70 33.28
N ALA A 106 -4.62 16.66 33.12
CA ALA A 106 -5.50 16.02 34.09
C ALA A 106 -5.25 14.51 34.24
N TYR A 107 -4.89 13.84 33.14
CA TYR A 107 -4.60 12.40 33.12
C TYR A 107 -3.12 12.07 33.37
N GLY A 108 -2.21 13.05 33.23
CA GLY A 108 -0.77 12.83 33.21
C GLY A 108 -0.31 12.02 31.99
N TYR A 109 -0.98 12.21 30.85
CA TYR A 109 -0.73 11.43 29.63
C TYR A 109 0.32 12.12 28.76
N PRO A 110 1.41 11.43 28.40
CA PRO A 110 2.33 11.94 27.40
C PRO A 110 1.73 11.90 26.00
N ALA A 111 2.17 12.82 25.14
CA ALA A 111 1.77 12.89 23.74
C ALA A 111 2.88 13.43 22.84
N LEU A 112 2.71 13.24 21.53
CA LEU A 112 3.48 13.89 20.48
C LEU A 112 2.58 14.92 19.79
N VAL A 113 3.06 16.14 19.61
CA VAL A 113 2.41 17.15 18.76
C VAL A 113 3.36 17.47 17.61
N ALA A 114 2.89 17.31 16.37
CA ALA A 114 3.67 17.57 15.17
C ALA A 114 3.01 18.70 14.36
N PRO A 115 3.39 19.97 14.60
CA PRO A 115 2.87 21.09 13.83
C PRO A 115 3.54 21.21 12.46
N VAL A 116 2.80 21.77 11.49
CA VAL A 116 3.40 22.33 10.27
C VAL A 116 3.95 23.70 10.62
N THR A 117 5.28 23.88 10.55
CA THR A 117 5.91 25.10 11.09
C THR A 117 5.54 26.37 10.30
N GLY A 118 5.29 26.23 9.00
CA GLY A 118 4.77 27.32 8.18
C GLY A 118 3.35 27.77 8.55
N TRP A 119 2.54 26.89 9.14
CA TRP A 119 1.19 27.22 9.62
C TRP A 119 1.21 27.88 11.00
N VAL A 120 2.09 27.42 11.89
CA VAL A 120 2.35 28.11 13.17
C VAL A 120 2.88 29.53 12.94
N GLY A 121 3.73 29.70 11.92
CA GLY A 121 4.26 30.99 11.49
C GLY A 121 3.37 31.77 10.51
N LEU A 122 2.12 31.35 10.28
CA LEU A 122 1.24 31.94 9.27
C LEU A 122 1.06 33.45 9.54
N PRO A 123 1.27 34.35 8.57
CA PRO A 123 1.06 35.77 8.80
C PRO A 123 -0.40 36.12 9.09
N GLN A 124 -0.62 37.15 9.91
CA GLN A 124 -1.96 37.69 10.19
C GLN A 124 -2.70 38.08 8.89
N GLY A 125 -3.97 37.68 8.79
CA GLY A 125 -4.81 37.89 7.61
C GLY A 125 -4.61 36.90 6.46
N GLN A 126 -3.75 35.89 6.62
CA GLN A 126 -3.68 34.74 5.71
C GLN A 126 -4.50 33.57 6.25
N GLU A 127 -4.89 32.70 5.33
CA GLU A 127 -5.68 31.50 5.60
C GLU A 127 -5.07 30.30 4.87
N ILE A 128 -5.25 29.12 5.46
CA ILE A 128 -4.89 27.83 4.87
C ILE A 128 -6.18 27.10 4.53
N ASN A 129 -6.29 26.69 3.27
CA ASN A 129 -7.34 25.77 2.85
C ASN A 129 -7.07 24.41 3.49
N TYR A 130 -7.92 24.07 4.46
CA TYR A 130 -7.83 22.84 5.23
C TYR A 130 -8.93 21.85 4.80
N GLY A 131 -9.34 21.88 3.53
CA GLY A 131 -10.37 21.00 2.97
C GLY A 131 -11.76 21.63 3.02
N PRO A 132 -12.64 21.27 3.98
CA PRO A 132 -14.01 21.80 4.05
C PRO A 132 -14.09 23.24 4.55
N HIS A 133 -13.02 23.80 5.12
CA HIS A 133 -12.98 25.17 5.64
C HIS A 133 -11.59 25.80 5.51
N GLU A 134 -11.55 27.12 5.64
CA GLU A 134 -10.32 27.93 5.71
C GLU A 134 -9.93 28.11 7.18
N VAL A 135 -8.66 27.93 7.51
CA VAL A 135 -8.11 28.11 8.86
C VAL A 135 -7.19 29.32 8.85
N SER A 136 -7.54 30.34 9.64
CA SER A 136 -6.73 31.54 9.80
C SER A 136 -5.59 31.33 10.81
N HIS A 137 -4.72 32.33 10.94
CA HIS A 137 -3.64 32.34 11.94
C HIS A 137 -4.08 31.89 13.35
N ASP A 138 -5.24 32.38 13.83
CA ASP A 138 -5.73 32.09 15.19
C ASP A 138 -6.24 30.65 15.35
N GLY A 139 -6.37 29.90 14.25
CA GLY A 139 -6.77 28.50 14.23
C GLY A 139 -5.62 27.52 14.46
N PHE A 140 -4.37 27.99 14.43
CA PHE A 140 -3.17 27.19 14.74
C PHE A 140 -2.60 27.53 16.12
N VAL A 141 -1.84 26.61 16.70
CA VAL A 141 -1.09 26.86 17.93
C VAL A 141 -0.01 27.92 17.72
N THR A 142 0.29 28.71 18.75
CA THR A 142 1.43 29.62 18.74
C THR A 142 2.71 28.94 19.25
N TRP A 143 3.88 29.54 18.98
CA TRP A 143 5.14 29.07 19.54
C TRP A 143 5.17 29.11 21.08
N GLU A 144 4.50 30.09 21.70
CA GLU A 144 4.34 30.18 23.15
C GLU A 144 3.47 29.04 23.70
N GLU A 145 2.37 28.72 23.03
CA GLU A 145 1.49 27.60 23.39
C GLU A 145 2.24 26.25 23.25
N LEU A 146 3.00 26.06 22.16
CA LEU A 146 3.89 24.91 21.96
C LEU A 146 4.96 24.80 23.06
N LYS A 147 5.55 25.94 23.45
CA LYS A 147 6.55 26.00 24.52
C LYS A 147 5.96 25.63 25.87
N GLU A 148 4.76 26.10 26.21
CA GLU A 148 4.07 25.69 27.44
C GLU A 148 3.82 24.18 27.47
N MET A 149 3.34 23.61 26.35
CA MET A 149 3.14 22.17 26.23
C MET A 149 4.45 21.39 26.41
N GLN A 150 5.55 21.83 25.80
CA GLN A 150 6.87 21.21 25.96
C GLN A 150 7.38 21.31 27.41
N ASP A 151 7.30 22.50 28.01
CA ASP A 151 7.82 22.78 29.36
C ASP A 151 7.04 22.04 30.45
N SER A 152 5.82 21.58 30.17
CA SER A 152 5.06 20.68 31.05
C SER A 152 5.71 19.31 31.27
N GLY A 153 6.61 18.90 30.35
CA GLY A 153 7.22 17.57 30.34
C GLY A 153 6.31 16.45 29.81
N LEU A 154 5.06 16.74 29.44
CA LEU A 154 4.11 15.76 28.88
C LEU A 154 4.20 15.66 27.36
N VAL A 155 4.50 16.76 26.67
CA VAL A 155 4.39 16.83 25.20
C VAL A 155 5.77 16.91 24.55
N GLU A 156 6.08 15.96 23.66
CA GLU A 156 7.18 16.08 22.70
C GLU A 156 6.69 16.85 21.47
N ILE A 157 7.48 17.80 20.98
CA ILE A 157 7.21 18.51 19.73
C ILE A 157 8.02 17.88 18.59
N GLY A 158 7.31 17.32 17.61
CA GLY A 158 7.86 16.80 16.36
C GLY A 158 7.78 17.81 15.22
N SER A 159 8.21 17.41 14.02
CA SER A 159 8.00 18.17 12.79
C SER A 159 6.90 17.52 11.95
N HIS A 160 6.02 18.33 11.36
CA HIS A 160 5.14 17.94 10.27
C HIS A 160 5.51 18.65 8.96
N SER A 161 6.83 18.83 8.75
CA SER A 161 7.44 19.67 7.70
C SER A 161 7.20 21.18 7.90
N ASP A 162 7.82 21.99 7.05
CA ASP A 162 7.56 23.43 7.01
C ASP A 162 6.42 23.78 6.05
N ASN A 163 6.46 23.23 4.83
CA ASN A 163 5.54 23.54 3.76
C ASN A 163 5.37 22.38 2.75
N LEU A 164 5.50 21.13 3.22
CA LEU A 164 5.18 19.93 2.43
C LEU A 164 3.75 19.42 2.64
N HIS A 165 2.98 20.01 3.56
CA HIS A 165 1.57 19.68 3.76
C HIS A 165 0.66 20.31 2.68
N ARG A 166 0.89 19.95 1.41
CA ARG A 166 0.12 20.42 0.25
C ARG A 166 0.27 19.48 -0.95
N GLY A 167 -0.64 19.65 -1.91
CA GLY A 167 -0.52 19.06 -3.23
C GLY A 167 0.46 19.84 -4.11
N LEU A 168 1.24 19.12 -4.92
CA LEU A 168 2.01 19.67 -6.04
C LEU A 168 1.62 18.96 -7.34
N PRO A 169 1.71 19.65 -8.50
CA PRO A 169 1.46 19.04 -9.80
C PRO A 169 2.49 17.95 -10.05
N GLY A 170 2.05 16.69 -10.05
CA GLY A 170 2.92 15.52 -10.19
C GLY A 170 2.95 14.92 -11.59
N ASN A 171 2.22 15.50 -12.56
CA ASN A 171 2.18 15.03 -13.94
C ASN A 171 1.67 16.11 -14.92
N PRO A 172 1.79 15.91 -16.25
CA PRO A 172 1.37 16.87 -17.27
C PRO A 172 -0.10 17.28 -17.21
N GLN A 173 -0.96 16.39 -16.70
CA GLN A 173 -2.40 16.60 -16.62
C GLN A 173 -2.83 17.30 -15.32
N GLY A 174 -1.88 17.63 -14.44
CA GLY A 174 -2.10 18.50 -13.28
C GLY A 174 -2.61 17.81 -12.01
N ASN A 175 -2.43 16.49 -11.87
CA ASN A 175 -2.75 15.81 -10.62
C ASN A 175 -1.98 16.43 -9.45
N GLN A 176 -2.70 16.83 -8.41
CA GLN A 176 -2.11 17.30 -7.17
C GLN A 176 -1.81 16.10 -6.28
N THR A 177 -0.52 15.88 -5.99
CA THR A 177 -0.01 14.76 -5.19
C THR A 177 0.84 15.26 -4.02
N PRO A 178 0.99 14.51 -2.91
CA PRO A 178 1.68 14.98 -1.71
C PRO A 178 3.11 15.48 -1.96
N ALA A 179 3.38 16.74 -1.62
CA ALA A 179 4.62 17.43 -1.96
C ALA A 179 5.92 16.72 -1.55
N ALA A 180 5.87 15.92 -0.47
CA ALA A 180 7.01 15.18 0.05
C ALA A 180 7.47 14.04 -0.86
N VAL A 181 6.60 13.46 -1.69
CA VAL A 181 6.93 12.32 -2.59
C VAL A 181 6.80 12.65 -4.07
N THR A 182 6.35 13.87 -4.40
CA THR A 182 6.13 14.29 -5.78
C THR A 182 7.38 14.94 -6.36
N ARG A 183 7.82 14.45 -7.52
CA ARG A 183 8.66 15.22 -8.45
C ARG A 183 7.76 16.17 -9.23
N VAL A 184 7.99 17.47 -9.07
CA VAL A 184 7.09 18.49 -9.65
C VAL A 184 7.14 18.44 -11.18
N TYR A 185 5.98 18.40 -11.83
CA TYR A 185 5.88 18.65 -13.26
C TYR A 185 5.63 20.13 -13.53
N ALA A 186 6.59 20.79 -14.18
CA ALA A 186 6.50 22.20 -14.53
C ALA A 186 7.23 22.50 -15.84
N ASN A 187 6.72 23.44 -16.63
CA ASN A 187 7.34 23.87 -17.89
C ASN A 187 7.63 22.73 -18.87
N GLY A 188 6.77 21.71 -18.89
CA GLY A 188 6.91 20.56 -19.79
C GLY A 188 7.89 19.47 -19.31
N GLN A 189 8.41 19.57 -18.09
CA GLN A 189 9.44 18.66 -17.58
C GLN A 189 9.19 18.27 -16.12
N TYR A 190 9.64 17.07 -15.76
CA TYR A 190 9.70 16.62 -14.38
C TYR A 190 10.91 17.21 -13.66
N GLU A 191 10.72 17.54 -12.38
CA GLU A 191 11.77 17.89 -11.44
C GLU A 191 12.83 16.78 -11.40
N THR A 192 14.10 17.15 -11.51
CA THR A 192 15.20 16.19 -11.40
C THR A 192 15.31 15.68 -9.98
N GLU A 193 15.84 14.46 -9.81
CA GLU A 193 16.06 13.87 -8.49
C GLU A 193 16.82 14.80 -7.54
N GLY A 194 17.91 15.41 -8.01
CA GLY A 194 18.70 16.34 -7.19
C GLY A 194 17.92 17.58 -6.74
N ALA A 195 17.07 18.14 -7.62
CA ALA A 195 16.23 19.28 -7.28
C ALA A 195 15.15 18.88 -6.26
N TYR A 196 14.48 17.74 -6.48
CA TYR A 196 13.50 17.16 -5.57
C TYR A 196 14.09 16.93 -4.16
N LEU A 197 15.22 16.24 -4.06
CA LEU A 197 15.89 15.96 -2.79
C LEU A 197 16.40 17.24 -2.12
N GLY A 198 16.85 18.22 -2.91
CA GLY A 198 17.25 19.55 -2.44
C GLY A 198 16.09 20.31 -1.82
N ARG A 199 14.93 20.33 -2.49
CA ARG A 199 13.70 20.98 -2.03
C ARG A 199 13.19 20.36 -0.73
N VAL A 200 13.09 19.04 -0.65
CA VAL A 200 12.65 18.35 0.57
C VAL A 200 13.61 18.61 1.72
N ARG A 201 14.93 18.56 1.49
CA ARG A 201 15.92 18.88 2.52
C ARG A 201 15.81 20.31 3.03
N ALA A 202 15.65 21.29 2.14
CA ALA A 202 15.52 22.69 2.52
C ALA A 202 14.28 22.92 3.40
N ASP A 203 13.15 22.29 3.05
CA ASP A 203 11.92 22.38 3.83
C ASP A 203 12.06 21.78 5.24
N LEU A 204 12.56 20.54 5.33
CA LEU A 204 12.77 19.88 6.62
C LEU A 204 13.80 20.61 7.50
N GLN A 205 14.82 21.20 6.88
CA GLN A 205 15.80 22.06 7.57
C GLN A 205 15.12 23.31 8.14
N ALA A 206 14.25 23.98 7.38
CA ALA A 206 13.51 25.13 7.84
C ALA A 206 12.62 24.79 9.05
N SER A 207 11.89 23.66 8.98
CA SER A 207 11.06 23.19 10.10
C SER A 207 11.88 22.88 11.36
N ARG A 208 12.99 22.16 11.18
CA ARG A 208 13.95 21.87 12.26
C ARG A 208 14.47 23.14 12.91
N ASP A 209 14.89 24.11 12.11
CA ASP A 209 15.51 25.34 12.58
C ASP A 209 14.49 26.25 13.28
N ALA A 210 13.26 26.32 12.78
CA ALA A 210 12.15 27.03 13.42
C ALA A 210 11.85 26.44 14.82
N ILE A 211 11.65 25.12 14.90
CA ILE A 211 11.40 24.42 16.17
C ILE A 211 12.58 24.63 17.15
N ALA A 212 13.83 24.47 16.68
CA ALA A 212 15.00 24.67 17.52
C ALA A 212 15.13 26.11 18.05
N THR A 213 14.82 27.09 17.21
CA THR A 213 14.90 28.52 17.56
C THR A 213 13.87 28.89 18.62
N HIS A 214 12.61 28.46 18.45
CA HIS A 214 11.52 28.85 19.35
C HIS A 214 11.45 28.01 20.63
N LEU A 215 11.81 26.73 20.57
CA LEU A 215 11.63 25.78 21.68
C LEU A 215 12.94 25.37 22.36
N GLY A 216 14.09 25.77 21.81
CA GLY A 216 15.42 25.48 22.35
C GLY A 216 15.92 24.05 22.13
N LYS A 217 15.16 23.22 21.40
CA LYS A 217 15.50 21.83 21.06
C LYS A 217 15.10 21.54 19.62
N ALA A 218 15.99 20.92 18.85
CA ALA A 218 15.64 20.43 17.51
C ALA A 218 14.70 19.22 17.63
N PRO A 219 13.76 19.03 16.68
CA PRO A 219 12.86 17.88 16.69
C PRO A 219 13.64 16.59 16.43
N ARG A 220 13.23 15.51 17.11
CA ARG A 220 13.74 14.16 16.88
C ARG A 220 12.77 13.27 16.11
N VAL A 221 11.58 13.81 15.85
CA VAL A 221 10.44 13.11 15.26
C VAL A 221 9.99 13.81 13.99
N MET A 222 9.77 13.03 12.93
CA MET A 222 9.13 13.46 11.69
C MET A 222 7.79 12.75 11.51
N VAL A 223 6.69 13.48 11.47
CA VAL A 223 5.40 12.95 11.06
C VAL A 223 5.19 13.37 9.61
N TRP A 224 4.97 12.44 8.68
CA TRP A 224 4.86 12.79 7.27
C TRP A 224 3.45 13.27 6.90
N PRO A 225 3.29 14.46 6.28
CA PRO A 225 2.02 14.90 5.70
C PRO A 225 1.41 13.83 4.81
N TYR A 226 0.11 13.57 4.98
CA TYR A 226 -0.62 12.53 4.24
C TYR A 226 -0.04 11.11 4.36
N ALA A 227 0.85 10.86 5.33
CA ALA A 227 1.71 9.67 5.38
C ALA A 227 2.59 9.45 4.13
N ALA A 228 2.84 10.50 3.35
CA ALA A 228 3.57 10.38 2.11
C ALA A 228 5.08 10.55 2.36
N TYR A 229 5.83 9.47 2.20
CA TYR A 229 7.28 9.45 2.34
C TYR A 229 7.94 8.43 1.41
N ASN A 230 9.27 8.51 1.30
CA ASN A 230 10.07 7.46 0.70
C ASN A 230 11.39 7.27 1.45
N SER A 231 12.20 6.30 1.00
CA SER A 231 13.45 5.97 1.68
C SER A 231 14.44 7.13 1.66
N GLU A 232 14.47 7.92 0.58
CA GLU A 232 15.33 9.09 0.45
C GLU A 232 14.91 10.23 1.38
N THR A 233 13.61 10.55 1.46
CA THR A 233 13.12 11.60 2.35
C THR A 233 13.25 11.24 3.83
N ASN A 234 13.05 9.97 4.19
CA ASN A 234 13.40 9.45 5.52
C ASN A 234 14.91 9.58 5.79
N GLY A 235 15.76 9.30 4.80
CA GLY A 235 17.21 9.49 4.89
C GLY A 235 17.58 10.95 5.18
N ILE A 236 16.93 11.90 4.51
CA ILE A 236 17.08 13.34 4.77
C ILE A 236 16.63 13.69 6.19
N ALA A 237 15.44 13.25 6.62
CA ALA A 237 14.93 13.51 7.96
C ALA A 237 15.90 12.99 9.05
N SER A 238 16.43 11.77 8.86
CA SER A 238 17.41 11.18 9.76
C SER A 238 18.72 11.97 9.81
N GLN A 239 19.23 12.47 8.67
CA GLN A 239 20.42 13.32 8.62
C GLN A 239 20.22 14.65 9.37
N LEU A 240 18.98 15.13 9.43
CA LEU A 240 18.60 16.36 10.15
C LEU A 240 18.34 16.13 11.65
N GLY A 241 18.46 14.89 12.13
CA GLY A 241 18.28 14.51 13.53
C GLY A 241 16.88 13.97 13.86
N MET A 242 15.96 13.95 12.89
CA MET A 242 14.63 13.35 13.03
C MET A 242 14.71 11.85 12.77
N THR A 243 15.13 11.12 13.80
CA THR A 243 15.43 9.68 13.74
C THR A 243 14.23 8.79 14.04
N LEU A 244 13.09 9.35 14.45
CA LEU A 244 11.83 8.63 14.53
C LEU A 244 10.89 9.21 13.49
N SER A 245 10.40 8.40 12.56
CA SER A 245 9.34 8.85 11.64
C SER A 245 8.05 8.07 11.80
N PHE A 246 6.94 8.71 11.49
CA PHE A 246 5.60 8.14 11.53
C PHE A 246 4.90 8.30 10.18
N ASP A 247 4.12 7.29 9.83
CA ASP A 247 3.18 7.29 8.69
C ASP A 247 1.75 7.01 9.19
N LEU A 248 0.78 6.78 8.30
CA LEU A 248 -0.60 6.37 8.63
C LEU A 248 -0.85 4.90 8.26
N GLU A 249 0.17 4.16 7.87
CA GLU A 249 0.10 2.76 7.43
C GLU A 249 -0.06 1.78 8.59
N GLY A 250 -0.33 2.27 9.80
CA GLY A 250 -0.46 1.44 11.01
C GLY A 250 -1.76 0.68 11.12
N ARG A 251 -2.67 0.86 10.16
CA ARG A 251 -3.89 0.05 9.98
C ARG A 251 -4.66 0.35 8.67
N SER A 252 -4.24 1.32 7.85
CA SER A 252 -4.86 1.55 6.52
C SER A 252 -4.14 0.86 5.36
N ASP A 253 -2.90 0.37 5.54
CA ASP A 253 -2.19 -0.41 4.51
C ASP A 253 -1.67 -1.75 5.02
N ASN A 254 -1.98 -2.80 4.25
CA ASN A 254 -1.76 -4.20 4.58
C ASN A 254 -0.27 -4.52 4.49
N ALA A 255 0.46 -4.20 5.56
CA ALA A 255 1.71 -4.86 5.91
C ALA A 255 1.60 -5.26 7.38
N ASP A 256 0.98 -6.42 7.58
CA ASP A 256 1.09 -7.28 8.76
C ASP A 256 0.76 -6.68 10.12
N LEU A 257 -0.46 -6.88 10.65
CA LEU A 257 -0.65 -6.88 12.10
C LEU A 257 0.06 -8.06 12.79
N ALA A 258 0.44 -9.09 12.04
CA ALA A 258 1.34 -10.13 12.53
C ALA A 258 2.77 -9.59 12.80
N LEU A 259 3.21 -8.51 12.15
CA LEU A 259 4.52 -7.87 12.35
C LEU A 259 4.45 -6.44 12.90
N GLN A 260 3.30 -5.77 12.87
CA GLN A 260 3.06 -4.45 13.47
C GLN A 260 2.60 -4.61 14.93
N GLY A 261 1.88 -5.69 15.27
CA GLY A 261 1.69 -6.14 16.66
C GLY A 261 2.89 -6.91 17.21
N GLN A 262 3.83 -7.30 16.34
CA GLN A 262 5.12 -7.89 16.68
C GLN A 262 6.26 -7.00 16.17
N GLN A 263 6.25 -5.71 16.54
CA GLN A 263 7.48 -4.94 16.47
C GLN A 263 8.47 -5.55 17.47
N GLN A 264 9.23 -6.55 17.03
CA GLN A 264 10.56 -6.74 17.55
C GLN A 264 11.30 -5.45 17.19
N LEU A 265 11.59 -4.67 18.22
CA LEU A 265 12.34 -3.43 18.18
C LEU A 265 13.82 -3.64 17.78
N ASP A 266 14.12 -4.78 17.17
CA ASP A 266 15.45 -5.28 16.92
C ASP A 266 15.75 -5.14 15.41
N GLY A 267 16.64 -4.20 15.07
CA GLY A 267 17.40 -4.24 13.82
C GLY A 267 16.77 -3.69 12.53
N ARG A 268 15.51 -3.23 12.50
CA ARG A 268 14.95 -2.53 11.32
C ARG A 268 15.35 -1.04 11.27
N PRO A 269 15.52 -0.42 10.07
CA PRO A 269 15.82 1.01 9.93
C PRO A 269 14.84 1.88 10.72
N LEU A 270 15.35 3.01 11.21
CA LEU A 270 14.68 3.99 12.07
C LEU A 270 13.33 4.56 11.52
N GLY A 271 12.98 4.25 10.27
CA GLY A 271 11.84 4.80 9.56
C GLY A 271 10.48 4.11 9.80
N SER A 272 9.49 4.94 10.08
CA SER A 272 8.05 4.71 9.97
C SER A 272 7.41 3.76 10.99
N LEU A 273 6.90 4.29 12.09
CA LEU A 273 5.90 3.59 12.91
C LEU A 273 4.51 3.84 12.33
N GLY A 274 3.77 2.76 12.09
CA GLY A 274 2.40 2.83 11.63
C GLY A 274 1.47 3.46 12.67
N ARG A 275 0.57 4.34 12.23
CA ARG A 275 -0.48 4.95 13.08
C ARG A 275 -1.88 4.54 12.65
N LEU A 276 -2.77 4.40 13.64
CA LEU A 276 -4.20 4.30 13.44
C LEU A 276 -4.78 5.72 13.35
N LEU A 277 -5.27 6.08 12.18
CA LEU A 277 -5.93 7.36 11.93
C LEU A 277 -7.33 7.38 12.55
N LEU A 278 -7.63 8.40 13.35
CA LEU A 278 -8.97 8.62 13.85
C LEU A 278 -9.74 9.44 12.82
N PHE A 279 -10.71 8.78 12.18
CA PHE A 279 -11.43 9.31 11.02
C PHE A 279 -12.94 9.15 11.21
N ASN A 280 -13.72 10.13 10.74
CA ASN A 280 -15.18 10.21 10.86
C ASN A 280 -15.71 10.13 12.30
N ASN A 281 -15.09 10.90 13.21
CA ASN A 281 -15.52 11.04 14.61
C ASN A 281 -15.84 9.69 15.30
N PRO A 282 -14.89 8.74 15.36
CA PRO A 282 -15.16 7.39 15.86
C PRO A 282 -15.51 7.44 17.35
N ASP A 283 -16.54 6.69 17.75
CA ASP A 283 -16.85 6.51 19.16
C ASP A 283 -15.97 5.42 19.80
N VAL A 284 -16.23 5.11 21.07
CA VAL A 284 -15.52 4.05 21.81
C VAL A 284 -15.75 2.66 21.21
N THR A 285 -16.93 2.40 20.63
CA THR A 285 -17.25 1.11 20.00
C THR A 285 -16.46 0.96 18.70
N ASP A 286 -16.40 2.02 17.90
CA ASP A 286 -15.61 2.09 16.67
C ASP A 286 -14.13 1.87 16.99
N LEU A 287 -13.57 2.61 17.96
CA LEU A 287 -12.17 2.45 18.39
C LEU A 287 -11.89 1.03 18.91
N ALA A 288 -12.76 0.48 19.77
CA ALA A 288 -12.59 -0.85 20.31
C ALA A 288 -12.66 -1.94 19.23
N ARG A 289 -13.53 -1.76 18.22
CA ARG A 289 -13.61 -2.65 17.05
C ARG A 289 -12.31 -2.60 16.26
N GLU A 290 -11.83 -1.40 15.93
CA GLU A 290 -10.57 -1.24 15.18
C GLU A 290 -9.39 -1.83 15.95
N LEU A 291 -9.27 -1.59 17.25
CA LEU A 291 -8.20 -2.16 18.09
C LEU A 291 -8.22 -3.69 18.16
N ARG A 292 -9.37 -4.33 17.92
CA ARG A 292 -9.58 -5.79 17.99
C ARG A 292 -9.75 -6.45 16.62
N ARG A 293 -9.73 -5.68 15.52
CA ARG A 293 -9.92 -6.21 14.15
C ARG A 293 -8.76 -7.14 13.78
N ASP A 294 -9.10 -8.33 13.34
CA ASP A 294 -8.14 -9.27 12.77
C ASP A 294 -8.09 -9.05 11.26
N LEU A 295 -7.06 -8.33 10.79
CA LEU A 295 -6.88 -8.04 9.37
C LEU A 295 -6.64 -9.29 8.51
N SER A 296 -6.23 -10.43 9.10
CA SER A 296 -6.13 -11.69 8.34
C SER A 296 -7.50 -12.21 7.88
N LEU A 297 -8.58 -11.65 8.43
CA LEU A 297 -9.96 -11.94 8.04
C LEU A 297 -10.46 -11.03 6.91
N ASP A 298 -9.71 -9.99 6.54
CA ASP A 298 -10.09 -9.11 5.44
C ASP A 298 -9.84 -9.79 4.08
N GLY A 299 -10.83 -9.74 3.20
CA GLY A 299 -10.72 -10.29 1.85
C GLY A 299 -10.25 -9.24 0.85
N MET A 300 -9.35 -9.62 -0.05
CA MET A 300 -9.01 -8.82 -1.22
C MET A 300 -10.04 -9.06 -2.32
N ARG A 301 -10.67 -8.00 -2.80
CA ARG A 301 -11.44 -7.96 -4.05
C ARG A 301 -10.67 -7.12 -5.06
N ALA A 302 -10.08 -7.78 -6.06
CA ALA A 302 -9.24 -7.13 -7.07
C ALA A 302 -9.90 -7.08 -8.45
N MET A 303 -9.65 -6.00 -9.19
CA MET A 303 -9.95 -5.87 -10.62
C MET A 303 -8.63 -5.68 -11.36
N GLN A 304 -8.31 -6.52 -12.34
CA GLN A 304 -7.15 -6.29 -13.20
C GLN A 304 -7.59 -5.52 -14.46
N ILE A 305 -6.89 -4.41 -14.73
CA ILE A 305 -7.32 -3.38 -15.69
C ILE A 305 -6.15 -3.04 -16.62
N ASP A 306 -6.43 -3.11 -17.93
CA ASP A 306 -5.50 -2.76 -19.00
C ASP A 306 -5.54 -1.25 -19.26
N LEU A 307 -4.38 -0.58 -19.16
CA LEU A 307 -4.24 0.81 -19.58
C LEU A 307 -4.30 0.97 -21.10
N ASP A 308 -4.03 -0.10 -21.84
CA ASP A 308 -4.28 -0.16 -23.29
C ASP A 308 -5.73 0.19 -23.66
N TYR A 309 -6.71 -0.08 -22.78
CA TYR A 309 -8.12 0.27 -23.00
C TYR A 309 -8.46 1.70 -22.57
N VAL A 310 -7.66 2.29 -21.68
CA VAL A 310 -7.81 3.69 -21.25
C VAL A 310 -7.21 4.63 -22.29
N TYR A 311 -6.03 4.28 -22.80
CA TYR A 311 -5.29 5.06 -23.78
C TYR A 311 -6.07 5.25 -25.08
N ASP A 312 -6.11 6.49 -25.55
CA ASP A 312 -6.57 6.85 -26.89
C ASP A 312 -5.62 7.91 -27.48
N PRO A 313 -5.31 7.90 -28.79
CA PRO A 313 -4.53 8.96 -29.42
C PRO A 313 -5.10 10.37 -29.24
N ASP A 314 -6.42 10.53 -29.05
CA ASP A 314 -7.07 11.76 -28.61
C ASP A 314 -7.01 11.88 -27.08
N PRO A 315 -6.27 12.86 -26.51
CA PRO A 315 -6.22 13.06 -25.06
C PRO A 315 -7.61 13.31 -24.44
N ALA A 316 -8.53 13.94 -25.17
CA ALA A 316 -9.87 14.16 -24.66
C ALA A 316 -10.68 12.85 -24.58
N GLN A 317 -10.43 11.89 -25.46
CA GLN A 317 -11.02 10.56 -25.37
C GLN A 317 -10.38 9.74 -24.24
N THR A 318 -9.06 9.85 -24.04
CA THR A 318 -8.38 9.25 -22.88
C THR A 318 -9.02 9.69 -21.57
N GLU A 319 -9.31 11.00 -21.41
CA GLU A 319 -9.98 11.52 -20.21
C GLU A 319 -11.41 10.98 -20.05
N ARG A 320 -12.18 10.85 -21.14
CA ARG A 320 -13.50 10.21 -21.11
C ARG A 320 -13.43 8.75 -20.68
N ASN A 321 -12.47 8.00 -21.21
CA ASN A 321 -12.24 6.60 -20.85
C ASN A 321 -11.86 6.48 -19.37
N LEU A 322 -10.99 7.36 -18.88
CA LEU A 322 -10.59 7.41 -17.48
C LEU A 322 -11.77 7.72 -16.57
N ASP A 323 -12.62 8.69 -16.90
CA ASP A 323 -13.81 9.00 -16.10
C ASP A 323 -14.79 7.81 -16.06
N MET A 324 -14.98 7.12 -17.19
CA MET A 324 -15.78 5.89 -17.24
C MET A 324 -15.20 4.79 -16.33
N LEU A 325 -13.87 4.57 -16.40
CA LEU A 325 -13.18 3.60 -15.58
C LEU A 325 -13.31 3.92 -14.08
N VAL A 326 -13.01 5.16 -13.68
CA VAL A 326 -13.06 5.60 -12.27
C VAL A 326 -14.47 5.46 -11.72
N GLN A 327 -15.48 5.88 -12.48
CA GLN A 327 -16.88 5.74 -12.08
C GLN A 327 -17.27 4.27 -11.93
N ARG A 328 -16.87 3.42 -12.89
CA ARG A 328 -17.15 1.98 -12.85
C ARG A 328 -16.50 1.31 -11.64
N VAL A 329 -15.23 1.59 -11.36
CA VAL A 329 -14.53 1.04 -10.18
C VAL A 329 -15.22 1.52 -8.90
N ARG A 330 -15.61 2.80 -8.81
CA ARG A 330 -16.36 3.33 -7.67
C ARG A 330 -17.72 2.64 -7.50
N ASP A 331 -18.41 2.32 -8.59
CA ASP A 331 -19.73 1.67 -8.58
C ASP A 331 -19.67 0.16 -8.37
N ILE A 332 -18.58 -0.52 -8.71
CA ILE A 332 -18.36 -1.92 -8.30
C ILE A 332 -17.97 -1.95 -6.82
N GLY A 333 -17.12 -1.01 -6.40
CA GLY A 333 -16.54 -0.94 -5.05
C GLY A 333 -15.64 -2.13 -4.72
N PRO A 334 -14.68 -2.52 -5.59
CA PRO A 334 -13.63 -3.46 -5.21
C PRO A 334 -12.72 -2.80 -4.16
N SER A 335 -11.81 -3.58 -3.61
CA SER A 335 -10.81 -3.06 -2.68
C SER A 335 -9.49 -2.68 -3.37
N HIS A 336 -9.16 -3.36 -4.47
CA HIS A 336 -7.87 -3.26 -5.15
C HIS A 336 -8.08 -3.19 -6.67
N VAL A 337 -7.17 -2.51 -7.35
CA VAL A 337 -7.01 -2.53 -8.80
C VAL A 337 -5.58 -2.95 -9.12
N PHE A 338 -5.42 -3.97 -9.96
CA PHE A 338 -4.16 -4.35 -10.56
C PHE A 338 -4.06 -3.65 -11.91
N LEU A 339 -3.31 -2.54 -11.96
CA LEU A 339 -3.28 -1.62 -13.08
C LEU A 339 -2.05 -1.90 -13.95
N GLN A 340 -2.27 -2.21 -15.22
CA GLN A 340 -1.21 -2.41 -16.20
C GLN A 340 -0.32 -1.16 -16.29
N ALA A 341 1.00 -1.31 -16.14
CA ALA A 341 1.95 -0.19 -16.26
C ALA A 341 2.73 -0.18 -17.60
N PHE A 342 2.59 -1.24 -18.38
CA PHE A 342 3.19 -1.42 -19.70
C PHE A 342 2.13 -1.37 -20.81
N ALA A 343 2.57 -1.20 -22.05
CA ALA A 343 1.72 -1.28 -23.23
C ALA A 343 2.04 -2.56 -24.01
N ASP A 344 1.00 -3.32 -24.33
CA ASP A 344 1.06 -4.56 -25.11
C ASP A 344 -0.09 -4.58 -26.14
N PRO A 345 -0.07 -3.67 -27.14
CA PRO A 345 -1.13 -3.58 -28.12
C PRO A 345 -1.17 -4.77 -29.10
N ASP A 346 -0.09 -5.54 -29.23
CA ASP A 346 -0.03 -6.74 -30.08
C ASP A 346 -0.46 -8.02 -29.33
N GLY A 347 -0.51 -7.96 -27.99
CA GLY A 347 -1.06 -9.00 -27.13
C GLY A 347 -0.15 -10.23 -27.03
N ASP A 348 1.15 -10.05 -27.20
CA ASP A 348 2.13 -11.15 -27.10
C ASP A 348 2.72 -11.33 -25.68
N GLY A 349 2.26 -10.52 -24.73
CA GLY A 349 2.63 -10.59 -23.31
C GLY A 349 3.95 -9.90 -22.97
N ALA A 350 4.60 -9.22 -23.92
CA ALA A 350 5.83 -8.46 -23.68
C ALA A 350 5.63 -6.96 -23.92
N ALA A 351 6.23 -6.14 -23.05
CA ALA A 351 6.13 -4.70 -23.13
C ALA A 351 6.85 -4.13 -24.37
N ASP A 352 6.09 -3.52 -25.29
CA ASP A 352 6.60 -2.70 -26.40
C ASP A 352 6.96 -1.29 -25.95
N ALA A 353 6.22 -0.78 -24.96
CA ALA A 353 6.34 0.54 -24.39
C ALA A 353 5.79 0.54 -22.96
N VAL A 354 5.91 1.67 -22.26
CA VAL A 354 5.37 1.83 -20.90
C VAL A 354 4.52 3.10 -20.76
N TYR A 355 3.75 3.17 -19.67
CA TYR A 355 2.84 4.27 -19.36
C TYR A 355 3.37 5.26 -18.32
N PHE A 356 4.69 5.26 -18.08
CA PHE A 356 5.34 6.11 -17.10
C PHE A 356 6.70 6.62 -17.61
N PRO A 357 7.19 7.78 -17.12
CA PRO A 357 8.52 8.28 -17.44
C PRO A 357 9.60 7.29 -16.96
N ASN A 358 10.51 6.92 -17.87
CA ASN A 358 11.53 5.91 -17.61
C ASN A 358 12.82 6.18 -18.42
N ARG A 359 13.87 5.41 -18.15
CA ARG A 359 15.20 5.54 -18.76
C ARG A 359 15.40 4.78 -20.07
N HIS A 360 14.69 3.66 -20.31
CA HIS A 360 15.07 2.71 -21.37
C HIS A 360 13.98 2.42 -22.40
N MET A 361 12.74 2.27 -21.96
CA MET A 361 11.59 1.92 -22.80
C MET A 361 10.94 3.16 -23.43
N PRO A 362 10.43 3.05 -24.68
CA PRO A 362 9.54 4.07 -25.23
C PRO A 362 8.36 4.29 -24.28
N MET A 363 8.06 5.55 -23.97
CA MET A 363 6.86 5.90 -23.20
C MET A 363 5.71 6.17 -24.17
N ARG A 364 4.67 5.33 -24.15
CA ARG A 364 3.51 5.46 -25.04
C ARG A 364 2.67 6.69 -24.69
N ALA A 365 2.44 6.90 -23.40
CA ALA A 365 1.82 8.08 -22.82
C ALA A 365 2.18 8.16 -21.34
N ASP A 366 2.31 9.36 -20.80
CA ASP A 366 2.44 9.58 -19.36
C ASP A 366 1.07 9.44 -18.69
N LEU A 367 0.68 8.21 -18.36
CA LEU A 367 -0.71 7.86 -18.05
C LEU A 367 -0.85 7.06 -16.75
N PHE A 368 0.12 6.23 -16.37
CA PHE A 368 -0.01 5.39 -15.19
C PHE A 368 -0.23 6.20 -13.91
N ASN A 369 0.58 7.24 -13.67
CA ASN A 369 0.42 8.10 -12.50
C ASN A 369 -0.91 8.86 -12.50
N ARG A 370 -1.45 9.19 -13.68
CA ARG A 370 -2.75 9.84 -13.86
C ARG A 370 -3.85 8.93 -13.35
N VAL A 371 -3.90 7.72 -13.90
CA VAL A 371 -4.96 6.76 -13.63
C VAL A 371 -4.88 6.23 -12.21
N ALA A 372 -3.68 5.86 -11.73
CA ALA A 372 -3.47 5.37 -10.37
C ALA A 372 -3.97 6.38 -9.31
N TRP A 373 -3.61 7.65 -9.46
CA TRP A 373 -4.03 8.69 -8.50
C TRP A 373 -5.55 8.93 -8.52
N GLN A 374 -6.17 8.93 -9.69
CA GLN A 374 -7.62 9.13 -9.84
C GLN A 374 -8.42 7.95 -9.28
N LEU A 375 -7.95 6.71 -9.49
CA LEU A 375 -8.53 5.52 -8.88
C LEU A 375 -8.44 5.58 -7.35
N ARG A 376 -7.27 5.92 -6.81
CA ARG A 376 -7.08 6.04 -5.36
C ARG A 376 -7.99 7.09 -4.74
N THR A 377 -7.97 8.31 -5.28
CA THR A 377 -8.64 9.47 -4.65
C THR A 377 -10.14 9.57 -4.92
N ARG A 378 -10.64 9.08 -6.07
CA ARG A 378 -12.06 9.16 -6.44
C ARG A 378 -12.81 7.85 -6.26
N ALA A 379 -12.15 6.70 -6.41
CA ALA A 379 -12.78 5.39 -6.24
C ALA A 379 -12.44 4.72 -4.90
N GLY A 380 -11.41 5.20 -4.18
CA GLY A 380 -11.06 4.71 -2.84
C GLY A 380 -10.44 3.31 -2.85
N VAL A 381 -9.78 2.92 -3.94
CA VAL A 381 -9.14 1.61 -4.11
C VAL A 381 -7.64 1.71 -3.92
N LYS A 382 -7.02 0.58 -3.55
CA LYS A 382 -5.57 0.42 -3.62
C LYS A 382 -5.16 0.09 -5.03
N VAL A 383 -4.06 0.66 -5.51
CA VAL A 383 -3.58 0.44 -6.87
C VAL A 383 -2.28 -0.32 -6.82
N PHE A 384 -2.21 -1.45 -7.51
CA PHE A 384 -1.00 -2.25 -7.64
C PHE A 384 -0.51 -2.09 -9.07
N ALA A 385 0.78 -1.81 -9.23
CA ALA A 385 1.37 -1.72 -10.54
C ALA A 385 1.65 -3.12 -11.08
N TRP A 386 1.01 -3.47 -12.19
CA TRP A 386 1.23 -4.71 -12.90
C TRP A 386 2.30 -4.52 -13.97
N LEU A 387 3.42 -5.22 -13.82
CA LEU A 387 4.60 -5.12 -14.69
C LEU A 387 5.11 -6.51 -15.13
N PRO A 388 5.68 -6.60 -16.34
CA PRO A 388 6.44 -7.78 -16.75
C PRO A 388 7.66 -7.98 -15.85
N VAL A 389 8.10 -9.23 -15.74
CA VAL A 389 9.37 -9.57 -15.11
C VAL A 389 10.45 -9.78 -16.17
N LEU A 390 10.12 -10.49 -17.25
CA LEU A 390 11.06 -10.93 -18.30
C LEU A 390 10.64 -10.47 -19.71
N GLY A 391 9.35 -10.26 -19.95
CA GLY A 391 8.73 -9.90 -21.22
C GLY A 391 8.93 -8.44 -21.57
N TRP A 392 10.11 -8.11 -22.08
CA TRP A 392 10.48 -6.75 -22.47
C TRP A 392 11.00 -6.72 -23.91
N LYS A 393 10.56 -5.74 -24.71
CA LYS A 393 11.05 -5.47 -26.06
C LYS A 393 11.75 -4.10 -26.13
N PRO A 394 12.92 -3.96 -25.46
CA PRO A 394 13.61 -2.68 -25.44
C PRO A 394 14.15 -2.31 -26.83
N PRO A 395 14.39 -1.00 -27.10
CA PRO A 395 15.05 -0.55 -28.31
C PRO A 395 16.42 -1.21 -28.53
N ALA A 396 16.85 -1.26 -29.80
CA ALA A 396 18.14 -1.83 -30.17
C ALA A 396 19.29 -1.16 -29.41
N GLY A 397 20.20 -1.97 -28.84
CA GLY A 397 21.38 -1.52 -28.11
C GLY A 397 21.19 -1.33 -26.60
N VAL A 398 19.96 -1.41 -26.07
CA VAL A 398 19.71 -1.37 -24.61
C VAL A 398 20.19 -2.66 -23.95
N VAL A 399 19.88 -3.80 -24.56
CA VAL A 399 20.40 -5.13 -24.17
C VAL A 399 21.05 -5.79 -25.39
N PRO A 400 22.01 -6.72 -25.19
CA PRO A 400 22.56 -7.53 -26.27
C PRO A 400 21.49 -8.32 -27.03
N ASP A 401 21.65 -8.51 -28.34
CA ASP A 401 20.69 -9.26 -29.17
C ASP A 401 20.51 -10.73 -28.72
N ASP A 402 21.55 -11.31 -28.09
CA ASP A 402 21.56 -12.67 -27.54
C ASP A 402 21.05 -12.75 -26.07
N ALA A 403 20.48 -11.66 -25.55
CA ALA A 403 19.93 -11.60 -24.19
C ALA A 403 18.56 -12.26 -24.06
N ARG A 404 17.93 -12.70 -25.16
CA ARG A 404 16.63 -13.38 -25.15
C ARG A 404 16.76 -14.86 -24.78
N ILE A 405 15.76 -15.37 -24.08
CA ILE A 405 15.60 -16.81 -23.88
C ILE A 405 15.17 -17.41 -25.23
N VAL A 406 15.90 -18.41 -25.70
CA VAL A 406 15.58 -19.10 -26.96
C VAL A 406 14.50 -20.15 -26.67
N GLY A 407 13.24 -19.74 -26.79
CA GLY A 407 12.07 -20.62 -26.72
C GLY A 407 11.86 -21.43 -28.00
N ARG A 408 11.15 -22.56 -27.89
CA ARG A 408 10.77 -23.40 -29.05
C ARG A 408 9.36 -23.14 -29.56
N ASP A 409 8.46 -22.63 -28.70
CA ASP A 409 7.10 -22.29 -29.08
C ASP A 409 7.04 -20.81 -29.49
N PRO A 410 6.71 -20.48 -30.75
CA PRO A 410 6.59 -19.09 -31.19
C PRO A 410 5.42 -18.34 -30.52
N LYS A 411 4.55 -19.02 -29.76
CA LYS A 411 3.50 -18.41 -28.95
C LYS A 411 3.95 -18.02 -27.54
N ASP A 412 5.19 -18.36 -27.16
CA ASP A 412 5.71 -17.97 -25.85
C ASP A 412 5.95 -16.47 -25.81
N VAL A 413 5.67 -15.88 -24.64
CA VAL A 413 6.03 -14.50 -24.33
C VAL A 413 7.52 -14.30 -24.65
N PRO A 414 7.88 -13.25 -25.42
CA PRO A 414 9.27 -12.91 -25.72
C PRO A 414 10.06 -12.49 -24.45
N ARG A 415 10.67 -13.46 -23.76
CA ARG A 415 11.33 -13.26 -22.47
C ARG A 415 12.85 -13.00 -22.59
N LEU A 416 13.37 -12.11 -21.74
CA LEU A 416 14.80 -11.86 -21.54
C LEU A 416 15.39 -12.80 -20.48
N ASP A 417 16.68 -13.15 -20.61
CA ASP A 417 17.41 -13.99 -19.64
C ASP A 417 17.79 -13.18 -18.39
N PRO A 418 17.19 -13.45 -17.22
CA PRO A 418 17.40 -12.67 -16.00
C PRO A 418 18.78 -12.88 -15.38
N ARG A 419 19.64 -13.74 -15.94
CA ARG A 419 21.04 -13.92 -15.50
C ARG A 419 21.98 -12.90 -16.11
N ARG A 420 21.56 -12.21 -17.19
CA ARG A 420 22.38 -11.21 -17.89
C ARG A 420 22.39 -9.90 -17.09
N PRO A 421 23.56 -9.33 -16.74
CA PRO A 421 23.62 -8.10 -15.96
C PRO A 421 22.88 -6.91 -16.59
N GLN A 422 22.91 -6.79 -17.92
CA GLN A 422 22.22 -5.73 -18.64
C GLN A 422 20.69 -5.87 -18.56
N VAL A 423 20.17 -7.10 -18.59
CA VAL A 423 18.75 -7.37 -18.39
C VAL A 423 18.36 -7.05 -16.94
N GLN A 424 19.16 -7.49 -15.97
CA GLN A 424 18.93 -7.16 -14.56
C GLN A 424 18.89 -5.65 -14.34
N GLN A 425 19.80 -4.89 -14.95
CA GLN A 425 19.83 -3.43 -14.81
C GLN A 425 18.62 -2.78 -15.47
N LEU A 426 18.29 -3.15 -16.71
CA LEU A 426 17.12 -2.65 -17.43
C LEU A 426 15.86 -2.78 -16.57
N VAL A 427 15.54 -4.00 -16.13
CA VAL A 427 14.28 -4.26 -15.43
C VAL A 427 14.27 -3.61 -14.03
N GLN A 428 15.40 -3.59 -13.31
CA GLN A 428 15.49 -2.85 -12.04
C GLN A 428 15.23 -1.36 -12.24
N ASP A 429 15.79 -0.78 -13.30
CA ASP A 429 15.62 0.63 -13.62
C ASP A 429 14.16 0.97 -13.96
N GLU A 430 13.45 0.12 -14.70
CA GLU A 430 12.03 0.33 -15.02
C GLU A 430 11.14 0.30 -13.75
N TYR A 431 11.39 -0.64 -12.83
CA TYR A 431 10.66 -0.70 -11.55
C TYR A 431 10.97 0.50 -10.65
N GLU A 432 12.22 0.95 -10.62
CA GLU A 432 12.62 2.15 -9.89
C GLU A 432 12.00 3.42 -10.49
N ASP A 433 12.03 3.55 -11.82
CA ASP A 433 11.51 4.72 -12.54
C ASP A 433 10.01 4.86 -12.38
N LEU A 434 9.27 3.75 -12.43
CA LEU A 434 7.86 3.75 -12.10
C LEU A 434 7.61 4.26 -10.68
N ALA A 435 8.33 3.71 -9.69
CA ALA A 435 8.18 4.11 -8.29
C ALA A 435 8.57 5.58 -8.03
N ALA A 436 9.50 6.11 -8.81
CA ALA A 436 9.93 7.50 -8.71
C ALA A 436 8.92 8.51 -9.28
N ASN A 437 7.99 8.06 -10.14
CA ASN A 437 7.09 8.94 -10.90
C ASN A 437 5.60 8.67 -10.66
N ALA A 438 5.24 7.70 -9.81
CA ALA A 438 3.85 7.35 -9.50
C ALA A 438 3.66 6.92 -8.04
N HIS A 439 2.45 7.15 -7.52
CA HIS A 439 2.02 6.58 -6.23
C HIS A 439 1.21 5.31 -6.47
N PHE A 440 1.58 4.21 -5.81
CA PHE A 440 0.87 2.94 -5.82
C PHE A 440 1.20 2.15 -4.54
N ASP A 441 0.36 1.17 -4.21
CA ASP A 441 0.36 0.47 -2.91
C ASP A 441 0.98 -0.93 -2.99
N GLY A 442 1.23 -1.45 -4.20
CA GLY A 442 1.85 -2.75 -4.39
C GLY A 442 2.30 -3.05 -5.81
N LEU A 443 2.93 -4.20 -5.99
CA LEU A 443 3.40 -4.73 -7.26
C LEU A 443 2.68 -6.03 -7.59
N LEU A 444 2.20 -6.16 -8.83
CA LEU A 444 1.80 -7.43 -9.42
C LEU A 444 2.87 -7.85 -10.45
N PHE A 445 3.63 -8.88 -10.12
CA PHE A 445 4.56 -9.53 -11.05
C PHE A 445 3.77 -10.40 -12.01
N HIS A 446 3.90 -10.10 -13.30
CA HIS A 446 3.24 -10.81 -14.39
C HIS A 446 3.67 -12.29 -14.43
N ASP A 447 2.86 -13.11 -15.11
CA ASP A 447 3.03 -14.56 -15.27
C ASP A 447 4.08 -14.92 -16.34
N ASP A 448 4.64 -13.93 -17.06
CA ASP A 448 5.79 -14.07 -17.95
C ASP A 448 7.06 -14.61 -17.23
N ALA A 449 7.10 -14.52 -15.91
CA ALA A 449 8.13 -15.11 -15.06
C ALA A 449 7.96 -16.63 -14.93
N TYR A 450 8.20 -17.36 -16.01
CA TYR A 450 8.32 -18.82 -16.04
C TYR A 450 9.55 -19.25 -16.85
N LEU A 451 10.00 -20.48 -16.64
CA LEU A 451 11.05 -21.11 -17.43
C LEU A 451 10.64 -22.54 -17.79
N ARG A 452 10.72 -22.88 -19.09
CA ARG A 452 10.50 -24.24 -19.58
C ARG A 452 11.64 -25.17 -19.18
N ASP A 453 11.40 -26.46 -19.28
CA ASP A 453 12.36 -27.50 -18.89
C ASP A 453 13.62 -27.50 -19.78
N ASP A 454 13.49 -27.08 -21.03
CA ASP A 454 14.57 -26.98 -22.02
C ASP A 454 15.20 -25.59 -22.15
N GLU A 455 14.70 -24.61 -21.41
CA GLU A 455 15.22 -23.24 -21.37
C GLU A 455 16.30 -23.08 -20.31
N LEU A 456 17.37 -22.36 -20.66
CA LEU A 456 18.54 -22.14 -19.79
C LEU A 456 19.05 -23.46 -19.19
N PRO A 457 19.44 -24.45 -20.03
CA PRO A 457 19.70 -25.84 -19.59
C PRO A 457 20.89 -25.99 -18.63
N ASP A 458 21.74 -24.97 -18.55
CA ASP A 458 22.83 -24.86 -17.58
C ASP A 458 22.35 -24.44 -16.18
N LEU A 459 21.10 -23.96 -16.05
CA LEU A 459 20.50 -23.51 -14.81
C LEU A 459 19.84 -24.67 -14.04
N GLY A 460 20.13 -24.75 -12.75
CA GLY A 460 19.47 -25.67 -11.82
C GLY A 460 19.98 -27.12 -11.85
N HIS A 461 20.82 -27.51 -12.80
CA HIS A 461 21.43 -28.86 -12.87
C HIS A 461 20.42 -30.01 -12.74
N GLY A 462 19.20 -29.84 -13.26
CA GLY A 462 18.11 -30.80 -13.15
C GLY A 462 17.22 -30.66 -11.91
N ASP A 463 17.48 -29.68 -11.03
CA ASP A 463 16.63 -29.29 -9.92
C ASP A 463 15.73 -28.07 -10.31
N PRO A 464 14.42 -28.27 -10.48
CA PRO A 464 13.47 -27.19 -10.77
C PRO A 464 13.44 -26.09 -9.71
N ALA A 465 13.67 -26.42 -8.43
CA ALA A 465 13.56 -25.47 -7.33
C ALA A 465 14.60 -24.35 -7.42
N LEU A 466 15.77 -24.63 -8.00
CA LEU A 466 16.80 -23.60 -8.25
C LEU A 466 16.37 -22.57 -9.30
N ARG A 467 15.58 -22.99 -10.30
CA ARG A 467 15.00 -22.08 -11.31
C ARG A 467 13.88 -21.25 -10.70
N THR A 468 13.00 -21.88 -9.92
CA THR A 468 11.96 -21.18 -9.15
C THR A 468 12.58 -20.12 -8.25
N LYS A 469 13.63 -20.49 -7.50
CA LYS A 469 14.37 -19.60 -6.63
C LYS A 469 15.03 -18.44 -7.40
N LEU A 470 15.63 -18.68 -8.57
CA LEU A 470 16.22 -17.60 -9.37
C LEU A 470 15.18 -16.52 -9.70
N LEU A 471 13.99 -16.91 -10.15
CA LEU A 471 12.93 -15.96 -10.51
C LEU A 471 12.40 -15.21 -9.28
N ILE A 472 12.24 -15.91 -8.15
CA ILE A 472 11.85 -15.28 -6.87
C ILE A 472 12.90 -14.24 -6.44
N ASP A 473 14.17 -14.64 -6.40
CA ASP A 473 15.28 -13.75 -6.04
C ASP A 473 15.34 -12.53 -6.97
N PHE A 474 15.05 -12.71 -8.25
CA PHE A 474 14.98 -11.60 -9.19
C PHE A 474 13.83 -10.64 -8.86
N THR A 475 12.61 -11.14 -8.65
CA THR A 475 11.47 -10.27 -8.25
C THR A 475 11.68 -9.55 -6.92
N HIS A 476 12.42 -10.13 -5.98
CA HIS A 476 12.82 -9.43 -4.75
C HIS A 476 13.78 -8.27 -5.01
N ARG A 477 14.71 -8.40 -5.96
CA ARG A 477 15.57 -7.28 -6.39
C ARG A 477 14.75 -6.16 -7.03
N LEU A 478 13.77 -6.51 -7.86
CA LEU A 478 12.86 -5.53 -8.47
C LEU A 478 12.04 -4.79 -7.41
N THR A 479 11.53 -5.53 -6.42
CA THR A 479 10.84 -4.94 -5.25
C THR A 479 11.76 -3.97 -4.51
N HIS A 480 13.00 -4.36 -4.25
CA HIS A 480 13.97 -3.53 -3.54
C HIS A 480 14.31 -2.24 -4.29
N ALA A 481 14.44 -2.31 -5.63
CA ALA A 481 14.65 -1.14 -6.47
C ALA A 481 13.49 -0.14 -6.37
N ALA A 482 12.25 -0.62 -6.49
CA ALA A 482 11.05 0.21 -6.33
C ALA A 482 10.92 0.81 -4.91
N GLN A 483 11.31 0.05 -3.87
CA GLN A 483 11.23 0.47 -2.46
C GLN A 483 12.14 1.64 -2.08
N ARG A 484 13.07 2.03 -2.96
CA ARG A 484 13.78 3.31 -2.83
C ARG A 484 12.79 4.48 -2.81
N TRP A 485 11.79 4.46 -3.69
CA TRP A 485 10.83 5.55 -3.89
C TRP A 485 9.42 5.25 -3.37
N ALA A 486 9.03 3.98 -3.29
CA ALA A 486 7.75 3.54 -2.77
C ALA A 486 7.97 2.49 -1.66
N PRO A 487 8.17 2.90 -0.40
CA PRO A 487 8.43 1.96 0.68
C PRO A 487 7.21 1.06 0.93
N ARG A 488 7.46 -0.17 1.43
CA ARG A 488 6.42 -1.11 1.90
C ARG A 488 5.38 -1.56 0.86
N LEU A 489 5.80 -1.63 -0.40
CA LEU A 489 4.98 -2.24 -1.45
C LEU A 489 4.56 -3.66 -1.08
N VAL A 490 3.26 -3.92 -1.15
CA VAL A 490 2.71 -5.28 -1.09
C VAL A 490 3.03 -6.00 -2.40
N THR A 491 3.53 -7.22 -2.30
CA THR A 491 3.95 -8.02 -3.44
C THR A 491 2.94 -9.11 -3.76
N VAL A 492 2.54 -9.16 -5.03
CA VAL A 492 1.69 -10.19 -5.61
C VAL A 492 2.39 -10.75 -6.84
N ARG A 493 2.35 -12.06 -7.04
CA ARG A 493 2.82 -12.68 -8.28
C ARG A 493 1.78 -13.63 -8.85
N ASN A 494 1.56 -13.55 -10.16
CA ASN A 494 0.72 -14.51 -10.85
C ASN A 494 1.34 -15.91 -10.82
N LEU A 495 0.52 -16.91 -10.53
CA LEU A 495 0.87 -18.34 -10.49
C LEU A 495 -0.07 -19.11 -11.41
N PHE A 496 0.49 -19.91 -12.31
CA PHE A 496 -0.29 -20.83 -13.14
C PHE A 496 -1.01 -21.89 -12.27
N ALA A 497 -2.17 -22.37 -12.72
CA ALA A 497 -2.93 -23.37 -11.97
C ALA A 497 -2.27 -24.76 -11.98
N GLU A 498 -1.56 -25.10 -13.05
CA GLU A 498 -0.91 -26.41 -13.20
C GLU A 498 0.12 -26.69 -12.07
N PRO A 499 1.05 -25.79 -11.69
CA PRO A 499 1.93 -25.96 -10.51
C PRO A 499 1.23 -26.23 -9.17
N VAL A 500 -0.06 -25.89 -9.06
CA VAL A 500 -0.87 -26.15 -7.86
C VAL A 500 -1.52 -27.54 -7.92
N LEU A 501 -2.04 -27.91 -9.09
CA LEU A 501 -2.73 -29.20 -9.29
C LEU A 501 -1.76 -30.37 -9.50
N ARG A 502 -0.61 -30.10 -10.12
CA ARG A 502 0.47 -31.04 -10.45
C ARG A 502 1.82 -30.44 -10.05
N PRO A 503 2.20 -30.53 -8.77
CA PRO A 503 3.48 -30.07 -8.23
C PRO A 503 4.72 -30.32 -9.10
N GLU A 504 4.78 -31.46 -9.79
CA GLU A 504 5.87 -31.84 -10.69
C GLU A 504 6.04 -30.90 -11.89
N SER A 505 5.02 -30.11 -12.23
CA SER A 505 5.08 -29.12 -13.30
C SER A 505 6.00 -27.95 -13.00
N GLU A 506 6.48 -27.81 -11.76
CA GLU A 506 7.59 -26.91 -11.43
C GLU A 506 8.76 -27.11 -12.41
N ALA A 507 8.97 -28.33 -12.90
CA ALA A 507 10.01 -28.65 -13.87
C ALA A 507 9.94 -27.88 -15.21
N TRP A 508 8.76 -27.41 -15.62
CA TRP A 508 8.59 -26.65 -16.87
C TRP A 508 7.85 -25.31 -16.70
N PHE A 509 7.57 -24.91 -15.47
CA PHE A 509 7.09 -23.57 -15.13
C PHE A 509 8.10 -22.77 -14.30
N ALA A 510 9.00 -23.43 -13.55
CA ALA A 510 9.81 -22.79 -12.51
C ALA A 510 8.95 -21.96 -11.53
N GLN A 511 7.81 -22.54 -11.14
CA GLN A 511 6.86 -21.96 -10.20
C GLN A 511 6.36 -23.05 -9.26
N ARG A 512 6.15 -22.67 -8.00
CA ARG A 512 5.77 -23.60 -6.94
C ARG A 512 5.00 -22.86 -5.85
N LEU A 513 3.84 -23.42 -5.46
CA LEU A 513 2.92 -22.75 -4.53
C LEU A 513 3.55 -22.48 -3.15
N ASP A 514 4.23 -23.46 -2.55
CA ASP A 514 4.84 -23.29 -1.23
C ASP A 514 5.92 -22.18 -1.23
N ALA A 515 6.80 -22.16 -2.25
CA ALA A 515 7.79 -21.13 -2.43
C ALA A 515 7.16 -19.73 -2.63
N PHE A 516 6.03 -19.64 -3.35
CA PHE A 516 5.32 -18.37 -3.56
C PHE A 516 4.63 -17.87 -2.28
N LEU A 517 4.00 -18.78 -1.52
CA LEU A 517 3.38 -18.47 -0.23
C LEU A 517 4.41 -17.98 0.80
N GLU A 518 5.67 -18.41 0.70
CA GLU A 518 6.77 -17.90 1.52
C GLU A 518 7.29 -16.55 1.01
N ALA A 519 7.48 -16.41 -0.31
CA ALA A 519 8.17 -15.27 -0.90
C ALA A 519 7.32 -13.99 -1.02
N TYR A 520 6.02 -14.09 -1.29
CA TYR A 520 5.18 -12.93 -1.60
C TYR A 520 4.12 -12.68 -0.53
N ASP A 521 3.62 -11.45 -0.42
CA ASP A 521 2.49 -11.15 0.47
C ASP A 521 1.23 -11.89 0.01
N TYR A 522 0.99 -11.91 -1.31
CA TYR A 522 -0.05 -12.71 -1.93
C TYR A 522 0.43 -13.45 -3.19
N THR A 523 -0.23 -14.55 -3.48
CA THR A 523 -0.10 -15.31 -4.74
C THR A 523 -1.39 -15.15 -5.53
N ALA A 524 -1.33 -14.57 -6.73
CA ALA A 524 -2.47 -14.47 -7.63
C ALA A 524 -2.57 -15.74 -8.49
N LEU A 525 -3.31 -16.73 -7.99
CA LEU A 525 -3.55 -17.99 -8.67
C LEU A 525 -4.55 -17.76 -9.82
N MET A 526 -4.10 -18.02 -11.05
CA MET A 526 -4.91 -17.90 -12.26
C MET A 526 -5.95 -19.04 -12.32
N ALA A 527 -7.05 -18.86 -11.60
CA ALA A 527 -8.14 -19.82 -11.45
C ALA A 527 -9.11 -19.72 -12.64
N MET A 528 -8.61 -20.09 -13.82
CA MET A 528 -9.22 -19.82 -15.12
C MET A 528 -9.59 -21.13 -15.85
N PRO A 529 -10.72 -21.77 -15.51
CA PRO A 529 -11.02 -23.12 -15.99
C PRO A 529 -11.25 -23.22 -17.51
N GLN A 530 -11.69 -22.15 -18.18
CA GLN A 530 -11.83 -22.15 -19.63
C GLN A 530 -10.47 -22.03 -20.33
N MET A 531 -9.55 -21.22 -19.78
CA MET A 531 -8.16 -21.13 -20.22
C MET A 531 -7.46 -22.50 -20.10
N GLU A 532 -7.69 -23.18 -18.97
CA GLU A 532 -7.15 -24.52 -18.67
C GLU A 532 -7.89 -25.68 -19.37
N ASN A 533 -8.87 -25.36 -20.23
CA ASN A 533 -9.69 -26.36 -20.94
C ASN A 533 -10.33 -27.42 -20.01
N ALA A 534 -10.72 -27.02 -18.81
CA ALA A 534 -11.36 -27.89 -17.84
C ALA A 534 -12.69 -28.45 -18.37
N ARG A 535 -12.83 -29.79 -18.36
CA ARG A 535 -14.05 -30.48 -18.81
C ARG A 535 -15.24 -30.19 -17.88
N ASP A 536 -14.98 -30.14 -16.58
CA ASP A 536 -15.93 -29.72 -15.56
C ASP A 536 -15.32 -28.56 -14.75
N PRO A 537 -15.63 -27.31 -15.12
CA PRO A 537 -15.11 -26.13 -14.44
C PRO A 537 -15.39 -26.08 -12.94
N LYS A 538 -16.50 -26.67 -12.47
CA LYS A 538 -16.85 -26.65 -11.04
C LYS A 538 -16.00 -27.64 -10.27
N ALA A 539 -15.88 -28.87 -10.77
CA ALA A 539 -15.05 -29.88 -10.13
C ALA A 539 -13.56 -29.48 -10.15
N TRP A 540 -13.10 -28.90 -11.25
CA TRP A 540 -11.74 -28.38 -11.38
C TRP A 540 -11.45 -27.27 -10.36
N MET A 541 -12.37 -26.31 -10.20
CA MET A 541 -12.23 -25.24 -9.21
C MET A 541 -12.20 -25.79 -7.78
N ALA A 542 -13.08 -26.73 -7.45
CA ALA A 542 -13.09 -27.36 -6.13
C ALA A 542 -11.77 -28.08 -5.83
N GLN A 543 -11.22 -28.82 -6.81
CA GLN A 543 -9.91 -29.46 -6.68
C GLN A 543 -8.80 -28.44 -6.45
N LEU A 544 -8.83 -27.31 -7.18
CA LEU A 544 -7.85 -26.24 -7.01
C LEU A 544 -7.89 -25.65 -5.59
N VAL A 545 -9.09 -25.40 -5.06
CA VAL A 545 -9.26 -24.91 -3.68
C VAL A 545 -8.73 -25.92 -2.66
N GLU A 546 -9.02 -27.21 -2.82
CA GLU A 546 -8.51 -28.24 -1.92
C GLU A 546 -6.98 -28.37 -1.98
N SER A 547 -6.38 -28.26 -3.17
CA SER A 547 -4.92 -28.19 -3.31
C SER A 547 -4.32 -27.01 -2.55
N VAL A 548 -4.93 -25.82 -2.63
CA VAL A 548 -4.47 -24.64 -1.87
C VAL A 548 -4.65 -24.83 -0.36
N LYS A 549 -5.77 -25.40 0.09
CA LYS A 549 -6.03 -25.69 1.51
C LYS A 549 -5.02 -26.64 2.14
N ALA A 550 -4.40 -27.51 1.33
CA ALA A 550 -3.39 -28.43 1.82
C ALA A 550 -2.09 -27.74 2.29
N HIS A 551 -1.90 -26.46 1.93
CA HIS A 551 -0.73 -25.67 2.32
C HIS A 551 -1.01 -24.79 3.54
N PRO A 552 -0.07 -24.70 4.51
CA PRO A 552 -0.15 -23.71 5.58
C PRO A 552 -0.32 -22.31 5.01
N SER A 553 -1.30 -21.57 5.53
CA SER A 553 -1.65 -20.24 5.06
C SER A 553 -2.09 -20.09 3.60
N GLY A 554 -2.36 -21.20 2.88
CA GLY A 554 -2.74 -21.17 1.48
C GLY A 554 -3.92 -20.23 1.21
N LEU A 555 -5.07 -20.47 1.85
CA LEU A 555 -6.25 -19.60 1.66
C LEU A 555 -6.09 -18.16 2.18
N GLN A 556 -5.12 -17.90 3.06
CA GLN A 556 -4.86 -16.59 3.64
C GLN A 556 -3.96 -15.73 2.76
N LYS A 557 -3.14 -16.35 1.89
CA LYS A 557 -2.21 -15.64 1.00
C LYS A 557 -2.49 -15.90 -0.49
N THR A 558 -3.43 -16.75 -0.85
CA THR A 558 -3.79 -16.98 -2.26
C THR A 558 -5.03 -16.18 -2.66
N LEU A 559 -4.86 -15.31 -3.66
CA LEU A 559 -5.94 -14.69 -4.42
C LEU A 559 -6.31 -15.60 -5.59
N PHE A 560 -7.60 -15.92 -5.71
CA PHE A 560 -8.13 -16.67 -6.85
C PHE A 560 -8.59 -15.70 -7.93
N GLU A 561 -7.86 -15.65 -9.03
CA GLU A 561 -8.14 -14.76 -10.15
C GLU A 561 -8.99 -15.46 -11.20
N LEU A 562 -10.19 -14.93 -11.42
CA LEU A 562 -11.18 -15.49 -12.35
C LEU A 562 -11.08 -14.83 -13.71
N GLN A 563 -11.30 -15.60 -14.78
CA GLN A 563 -11.41 -15.04 -16.11
C GLN A 563 -12.83 -14.53 -16.42
N THR A 564 -12.93 -13.41 -17.13
CA THR A 564 -14.21 -12.86 -17.64
C THR A 564 -14.35 -12.98 -19.15
N VAL A 565 -13.31 -13.45 -19.85
CA VAL A 565 -13.28 -13.71 -21.29
C VAL A 565 -12.81 -15.14 -21.52
N ASP A 566 -13.42 -15.84 -22.49
CA ASP A 566 -12.93 -17.11 -23.00
C ASP A 566 -11.99 -16.85 -24.18
N TRP A 567 -10.68 -16.74 -23.92
CA TRP A 567 -9.67 -16.42 -24.93
C TRP A 567 -9.59 -17.41 -26.10
N ARG A 568 -10.14 -18.62 -25.96
CA ARG A 568 -10.18 -19.61 -27.06
C ARG A 568 -11.09 -19.18 -28.20
N ASN A 569 -12.08 -18.34 -27.91
CA ASN A 569 -13.06 -17.85 -28.88
C ASN A 569 -13.30 -16.33 -28.80
N GLY A 570 -12.62 -15.63 -27.89
CA GLY A 570 -12.70 -14.19 -27.70
C GLY A 570 -14.04 -13.69 -27.15
N LYS A 571 -14.89 -14.57 -26.60
CA LYS A 571 -16.22 -14.18 -26.11
C LYS A 571 -16.23 -13.88 -24.61
N PRO A 572 -17.00 -12.87 -24.17
CA PRO A 572 -17.24 -12.65 -22.75
C PRO A 572 -17.90 -13.87 -22.08
N ILE A 573 -17.45 -14.18 -20.88
CA ILE A 573 -18.08 -15.13 -19.97
C ILE A 573 -19.26 -14.43 -19.30
N ALA A 574 -20.41 -15.10 -19.22
CA ALA A 574 -21.61 -14.51 -18.64
C ALA A 574 -21.39 -14.09 -17.18
N GLY A 575 -21.81 -12.88 -16.81
CA GLY A 575 -21.65 -12.35 -15.43
C GLY A 575 -22.29 -13.23 -14.34
N LYS A 576 -23.34 -14.00 -14.68
CA LYS A 576 -23.90 -15.01 -13.77
C LYS A 576 -22.97 -16.18 -13.47
N ALA A 577 -22.09 -16.55 -14.41
CA ALA A 577 -21.06 -17.56 -14.17
C ALA A 577 -20.00 -17.03 -13.20
N LEU A 578 -19.57 -15.77 -13.37
CA LEU A 578 -18.66 -15.09 -12.43
C LEU A 578 -19.25 -15.08 -11.01
N GLN A 579 -20.50 -14.65 -10.84
CA GLN A 579 -21.17 -14.70 -9.53
C GLN A 579 -21.24 -16.10 -8.93
N ALA A 580 -21.51 -17.12 -9.75
CA ALA A 580 -21.58 -18.49 -9.27
C ALA A 580 -20.22 -19.00 -8.78
N GLN A 581 -19.14 -18.68 -9.51
CA GLN A 581 -17.76 -19.00 -9.10
C GLN A 581 -17.38 -18.30 -7.80
N VAL A 582 -17.64 -16.99 -7.68
CA VAL A 582 -17.34 -16.23 -6.46
C VAL A 582 -18.10 -16.76 -5.25
N ARG A 583 -19.39 -17.11 -5.40
CA ARG A 583 -20.17 -17.72 -4.31
C ARG A 583 -19.62 -19.08 -3.90
N ALA A 584 -19.22 -19.92 -4.85
CA ALA A 584 -18.63 -21.23 -4.56
C ALA A 584 -17.30 -21.08 -3.81
N LEU A 585 -16.39 -20.25 -4.33
CA LEU A 585 -15.10 -19.94 -3.68
C LEU A 585 -15.29 -19.42 -2.25
N THR A 586 -16.21 -18.46 -2.07
CA THR A 586 -16.50 -17.90 -0.74
C THR A 586 -17.07 -18.95 0.22
N ALA A 587 -17.95 -19.84 -0.28
CA ALA A 587 -18.49 -20.95 0.52
C ALA A 587 -17.40 -21.96 0.94
N ASP A 588 -16.36 -22.13 0.12
CA ASP A 588 -15.21 -22.99 0.42
C ASP A 588 -14.14 -22.30 1.28
N GLY A 589 -14.37 -21.06 1.73
CA GLY A 589 -13.51 -20.31 2.64
C GLY A 589 -12.48 -19.40 1.96
N VAL A 590 -12.53 -19.25 0.63
CA VAL A 590 -11.66 -18.33 -0.12
C VAL A 590 -12.09 -16.89 0.15
N ARG A 591 -11.13 -16.04 0.55
CA ARG A 591 -11.36 -14.63 0.89
C ARG A 591 -10.86 -13.67 -0.17
N HIS A 592 -9.72 -13.97 -0.79
CA HIS A 592 -9.07 -13.13 -1.78
C HIS A 592 -9.49 -13.61 -3.18
N ILE A 593 -10.15 -12.73 -3.93
CA ILE A 593 -10.67 -13.03 -5.26
C ILE A 593 -10.39 -11.84 -6.16
N GLY A 594 -9.92 -12.10 -7.37
CA GLY A 594 -9.76 -11.12 -8.44
C GLY A 594 -10.48 -11.55 -9.72
N TYR A 595 -10.54 -10.66 -10.70
CA TYR A 595 -10.88 -11.06 -12.06
C TYR A 595 -10.12 -10.27 -13.13
N TYR A 596 -9.97 -10.90 -14.29
CA TYR A 596 -9.33 -10.34 -15.49
C TYR A 596 -10.00 -10.84 -16.78
N PRO A 597 -10.15 -10.00 -17.82
CA PRO A 597 -10.03 -8.53 -17.83
C PRO A 597 -11.31 -7.81 -17.34
N ASP A 598 -11.23 -6.50 -17.16
CA ASP A 598 -12.40 -5.61 -17.09
C ASP A 598 -12.51 -4.75 -18.36
N ASP A 599 -13.51 -5.04 -19.19
CA ASP A 599 -13.86 -4.20 -20.35
C ASP A 599 -14.89 -3.15 -19.92
N PHE A 600 -14.38 -2.08 -19.32
CA PHE A 600 -15.20 -0.97 -18.84
C PHE A 600 -15.87 -0.18 -19.98
N LEU A 601 -15.32 -0.22 -21.19
CA LEU A 601 -15.88 0.43 -22.39
C LEU A 601 -17.12 -0.32 -22.88
N GLY A 602 -17.05 -1.65 -22.95
CA GLY A 602 -18.15 -2.54 -23.33
C GLY A 602 -19.08 -2.94 -22.19
N ASN A 603 -18.82 -2.46 -20.97
CA ASN A 603 -19.53 -2.87 -19.75
C ASN A 603 -19.54 -4.41 -19.58
N GLN A 604 -18.37 -5.04 -19.73
CA GLN A 604 -18.18 -6.49 -19.53
C GLN A 604 -17.13 -6.76 -18.43
N PRO A 605 -17.45 -7.59 -17.43
CA PRO A 605 -18.78 -8.10 -17.10
C PRO A 605 -19.76 -6.94 -16.81
N LYS A 606 -21.07 -7.15 -16.96
CA LYS A 606 -22.04 -6.09 -16.67
C LYS A 606 -21.87 -5.55 -15.26
N LEU A 607 -21.95 -4.22 -15.09
CA LEU A 607 -21.75 -3.53 -13.82
C LEU A 607 -22.51 -4.18 -12.66
N GLU A 608 -23.79 -4.50 -12.85
CA GLU A 608 -24.62 -5.11 -11.82
C GLU A 608 -24.12 -6.50 -11.40
N ASP A 609 -23.60 -7.28 -12.35
CA ASP A 609 -23.09 -8.61 -12.10
C ASP A 609 -21.70 -8.56 -11.46
N ALA A 610 -20.86 -7.61 -11.89
CA ALA A 610 -19.53 -7.34 -11.33
C ALA A 610 -19.63 -6.86 -9.88
N ARG A 611 -20.50 -5.87 -9.61
CA ARG A 611 -20.76 -5.37 -8.25
C ARG A 611 -21.26 -6.49 -7.33
N ALA A 612 -22.22 -7.29 -7.79
CA ALA A 612 -22.76 -8.40 -7.00
C ALA A 612 -21.72 -9.48 -6.67
N ALA A 613 -20.70 -9.64 -7.51
CA ALA A 613 -19.62 -10.59 -7.29
C ALA A 613 -18.49 -10.00 -6.42
N MET A 614 -18.10 -8.74 -6.67
CA MET A 614 -16.79 -8.23 -6.27
C MET A 614 -16.81 -7.06 -5.30
N SER A 615 -17.99 -6.56 -4.90
CA SER A 615 -18.03 -5.46 -3.94
C SER A 615 -17.43 -5.87 -2.59
N ALA A 616 -16.49 -5.06 -2.10
CA ALA A 616 -15.94 -5.19 -0.75
C ALA A 616 -16.77 -4.44 0.30
N ARG A 617 -17.82 -3.71 -0.13
CA ARG A 617 -18.68 -2.93 0.78
C ARG A 617 -19.61 -3.86 1.56
N GLN A 618 -19.83 -3.53 2.83
CA GLN A 618 -20.74 -4.26 3.72
C GLN A 618 -22.20 -4.22 3.24
N PHE A 619 -22.56 -3.23 2.41
CA PHE A 619 -23.89 -3.09 1.81
C PHE A 619 -23.83 -3.27 0.28
N PRO A 620 -24.56 -4.26 -0.28
CA PRO A 620 -24.50 -4.56 -1.72
C PRO A 620 -25.25 -3.53 -2.58
N TYR A 621 -26.10 -2.68 -2.00
CA TYR A 621 -26.89 -1.68 -2.73
C TYR A 621 -26.15 -0.35 -2.85
N LEU A 622 -26.37 0.39 -3.95
CA LEU A 622 -25.94 1.78 -4.06
C LEU A 622 -26.69 2.57 -2.97
N GLU A 623 -25.98 3.32 -2.13
CA GLU A 623 -26.64 4.35 -1.33
C GLU A 623 -27.25 5.38 -2.31
N PRO A 624 -28.51 5.79 -2.09
CA PRO A 624 -29.28 6.57 -3.06
C PRO A 624 -28.70 7.95 -3.38
#